data_AF-A0A7Y6YB44-F1
#
_entry.id   AF-A0A7Y6YB44-F1
#
_cell.length_a   1.000
_cell.length_b   1.000
_cell.length_c   1.000
_cell.angle_alpha   90.00
_cell.angle_beta   90.00
_cell.angle_gamma   90.00
#
_symmetry.space_group_name_H-M   'P 1'
#
loop_
_entity.id
_entity.type
_entity.pdbx_description
1 polymer ?
#
loop_
_entity_poly.entity_id
_entity_poly.type
_entity_poly.pdbx_seq_one_letter_code
_entity_poly.pdbx_strand_id
1 'polypeptide(L)' 'MLTITRTNSLPTLLIGDDIKLHITIEDGEAKVQVDAPKDIKIQRGELRWRSK' A
#
# COMPACT_ATOMS: atom_id res chain seq x y z
N MET A 1 14.96 -7.40 0.42
CA MET A 1 13.95 -6.72 -0.42
C MET A 1 13.06 -7.79 -1.01
N LEU A 2 11.77 -7.79 -0.68
CA LEU A 2 10.80 -8.71 -1.25
C LEU A 2 10.13 -8.02 -2.45
N THR A 3 10.12 -8.67 -3.61
CA THR A 3 9.44 -8.19 -4.82
C THR A 3 8.30 -9.13 -5.15
N ILE A 4 7.09 -8.60 -5.24
CA ILE A 4 5.91 -9.36 -5.64
C ILE A 4 5.12 -8.60 -6.70
N THR A 5 4.48 -9.33 -7.60
CA THR A 5 3.52 -8.77 -8.55
C THR A 5 2.12 -8.99 -8.00
N ARG A 6 1.29 -7.94 -8.03
CA ARG A 6 -0.16 -8.00 -7.79
C ARG A 6 -0.87 -7.64 -9.09
N THR A 7 -2.01 -8.27 -9.32
CA THR A 7 -2.88 -8.02 -10.48
C THR A 7 -4.28 -7.69 -9.94
N ASN A 8 -5.17 -7.16 -10.78
CA ASN A 8 -6.55 -6.90 -10.37
C ASN A 8 -7.30 -8.17 -9.90
N SER A 9 -6.85 -9.37 -10.31
CA SER A 9 -7.38 -10.66 -9.84
C SER A 9 -6.83 -11.12 -8.49
N LEU A 10 -5.65 -10.61 -8.09
CA LEU A 10 -5.02 -10.86 -6.78
C LEU A 10 -4.49 -9.53 -6.21
N PRO A 11 -5.39 -8.60 -5.85
CA PRO A 11 -5.03 -7.22 -5.54
C PRO A 11 -4.45 -7.05 -4.13
N THR A 12 -4.70 -8.02 -3.24
CA THR A 12 -4.37 -7.88 -1.82
C THR A 12 -3.00 -8.48 -1.47
N LEU A 13 -2.26 -7.75 -0.64
CA LEU A 13 -1.05 -8.18 0.06
C LEU A 13 -1.26 -7.98 1.57
N LEU A 14 -0.88 -8.98 2.35
CA LEU A 14 -0.82 -8.87 3.82
C LEU A 14 0.60 -8.56 4.25
N ILE A 15 0.75 -7.62 5.18
CA ILE A 15 2.02 -7.26 5.81
C ILE A 15 1.84 -7.48 7.32
N GLY A 16 2.62 -8.39 7.91
CA GLY A 16 2.34 -8.84 9.28
C GLY A 16 0.97 -9.51 9.37
N ASP A 17 0.28 -9.29 10.49
CA ASP A 17 -1.02 -9.93 10.78
C ASP A 17 -2.21 -8.97 10.60
N ASP A 18 -1.94 -7.66 10.53
CA ASP A 18 -2.95 -6.60 10.72
C ASP A 18 -2.94 -5.52 9.63
N ILE A 19 -1.96 -5.50 8.72
CA ILE A 19 -1.90 -4.54 7.62
C ILE A 19 -2.31 -5.22 6.31
N LYS A 20 -3.33 -4.65 5.65
CA LYS A 20 -3.79 -5.08 4.32
C LYS A 20 -3.52 -3.97 3.31
N LEU A 21 -2.76 -4.31 2.26
CA LEU A 21 -2.51 -3.46 1.12
C LEU A 21 -3.35 -3.96 -0.05
N HIS A 22 -4.21 -3.11 -0.60
CA HIS A 22 -5.00 -3.42 -1.79
C HIS A 22 -4.50 -2.58 -2.95
N ILE A 23 -4.04 -3.24 -4.01
CA ILE A 23 -3.44 -2.62 -5.19
C ILE A 23 -4.30 -2.95 -6.40
N THR A 24 -4.88 -1.94 -7.02
CA THR A 24 -5.65 -2.06 -8.26
C THR A 24 -5.07 -1.13 -9.32
N ILE A 25 -5.15 -1.55 -10.58
CA ILE A 25 -4.74 -0.76 -11.74
C ILE A 25 -6.00 -0.28 -12.45
N GLU A 26 -6.16 1.03 -12.56
CA GLU A 26 -7.27 1.73 -13.20
C GLU A 26 -6.67 2.85 -14.06
N ASP A 27 -7.06 2.93 -15.34
CA ASP A 27 -6.57 3.93 -16.30
C ASP A 27 -5.02 4.04 -16.42
N GLY A 28 -4.33 2.92 -16.22
CA GLY A 28 -2.86 2.87 -16.25
C GLY A 28 -2.18 3.39 -14.99
N GLU A 29 -2.95 3.83 -14.00
CA GLU A 29 -2.46 4.27 -12.69
C GLU A 29 -2.66 3.19 -11.63
N ALA A 30 -1.72 3.12 -10.69
CA ALA A 30 -1.82 2.22 -9.54
C ALA A 30 -2.53 2.92 -8.39
N LYS A 31 -3.72 2.44 -8.04
CA LYS A 31 -4.45 2.84 -6.84
C LYS A 31 -4.06 1.92 -5.69
N VAL A 32 -3.58 2.53 -4.61
CA VAL A 32 -3.12 1.83 -3.42
C VAL A 32 -3.99 2.22 -2.23
N GLN A 33 -4.65 1.23 -1.62
CA GLN A 33 -5.41 1.40 -0.38
C GLN A 33 -4.71 0.64 0.74
N VAL A 34 -4.61 1.25 1.91
CA VAL A 34 -3.97 0.67 3.09
C VAL A 34 -5.00 0.62 4.21
N ASP A 35 -5.32 -0.58 4.66
CA ASP A 35 -6.09 -0.83 5.87
C ASP A 35 -5.11 -1.30 6.97
N ALA A 36 -5.07 -0.56 8.07
CA ALA A 36 -4.15 -0.79 9.17
C ALA A 36 -4.73 -0.25 10.49
N PRO A 37 -4.25 -0.72 11.64
CA PRO A 37 -4.57 -0.16 12.95
C PRO A 37 -4.22 1.34 13.08
N LYS A 38 -4.94 2.05 13.96
CA LYS A 38 -4.83 3.51 14.13
C LYS A 38 -3.48 3.98 14.67
N ASP A 39 -2.76 3.11 15.36
CA ASP A 39 -1.42 3.34 15.90
C ASP A 39 -0.32 3.24 14.82
N ILE A 40 -0.63 2.66 13.65
CA ILE A 40 0.29 2.60 12.52
C ILE A 40 0.20 3.89 11.70
N LYS A 41 1.31 4.61 11.64
CA LYS A 41 1.43 5.85 10.87
C LYS A 41 1.67 5.54 9.39
N ILE A 42 0.68 5.85 8.54
CA ILE A 42 0.76 5.71 7.08
C ILE A 42 1.05 7.09 6.45
N GLN A 43 2.04 7.16 5.57
CA GLN A 43 2.39 8.39 4.84
C GLN A 43 2.81 8.09 3.41
N ARG A 44 2.48 9.00 2.48
CA ARG A 44 3.05 9.00 1.14
C ARG A 44 4.53 9.38 1.22
N GLY A 45 5.37 8.71 0.43
CA GLY A 45 6.82 8.93 0.42
C GLY A 45 7.21 10.41 0.22
N GLU A 46 6.50 11.11 -0.67
CA GLU A 46 6.67 12.54 -0.94
C GLU A 46 6.48 13.44 0.30
N LEU A 47 5.61 13.05 1.24
CA LEU A 47 5.33 13.81 2.45
C LEU A 47 6.36 13.55 3.56
N ARG A 48 7.05 12.41 3.52
CA ARG A 48 8.11 12.06 4.48
C ARG A 48 9.30 13.02 4.39
N TRP A 49 9.61 13.52 3.18
CA TRP A 49 10.73 14.44 2.96
C TRP A 49 10.39 15.91 3.18
N ARG A 50 9.11 16.29 3.18
CA ARG A 50 8.66 17.67 3.44
C ARG A 50 8.60 18.04 4.92
N SER A 51 8.67 17.06 5.82
CA SER A 51 8.60 17.27 7.27
C SER A 51 9.98 17.30 7.95
N LYS A 52 11.05 17.58 7.20
CA LYS A 52 12.41 17.80 7.73
C LYS A 52 12.86 19.23 7.52
#